data_AF-A0A2W5MR59-F1
#
_entry.id   AF-A0A2W5MR59-F1
#
_cell.length_a   1.000
_cell.length_b   1.000
_cell.length_c   1.000
_cell.angle_alpha   90.00
_cell.angle_beta   90.00
_cell.angle_gamma   90.00
#
_symmetry.space_group_name_H-M   'P 1'
#
loop_
_entity.id
_entity.type
_entity.pdbx_description
1 polymer ?
#
loop_
_entity_poly.entity_id
_entity_poly.type
_entity_poly.pdbx_seq_one_letter_code
_entity_poly.pdbx_strand_id
1 'polypeptide(L)'
;MSSDKKTFYITTPIYYVNDKPHLGHAYTSIACDVMARHKKLDGYETYFLSGTDEHGQKVQQAAEAKGIDPQSFTDEVSQNFRDLLPALNVSNDDFIRTTEERHKIACQALWKRRAE
;
A
#
# COMPACT_ATOMS: atom_id res chain seq x y z
N MET A 1 20.77 1.52 30.14
CA MET A 1 21.18 0.40 29.26
C MET A 1 20.32 0.52 28.01
N SER A 2 20.92 0.96 26.89
CA SER A 2 20.21 1.05 25.61
C SER A 2 20.03 -0.36 25.07
N SER A 3 18.87 -0.98 25.32
CA SER A 3 18.49 -2.16 24.56
C SER A 3 18.01 -1.67 23.20
N ASP A 4 18.75 -1.92 22.13
CA ASP A 4 18.24 -1.72 20.77
C ASP A 4 16.90 -2.46 20.65
N LYS A 5 15.80 -1.71 20.59
CA LYS A 5 14.47 -2.27 20.37
C LYS A 5 14.50 -2.94 19.00
N LYS A 6 14.22 -4.23 18.96
CA LYS A 6 14.18 -4.98 17.71
C LYS A 6 13.03 -4.46 16.86
N THR A 7 13.31 -3.93 15.68
CA THR A 7 12.30 -3.44 14.74
C THR A 7 12.02 -4.47 13.65
N PHE A 8 10.78 -4.48 13.14
CA PHE A 8 10.40 -5.34 12.01
C PHE A 8 9.48 -4.58 11.05
N TYR A 9 9.93 -4.39 9.82
CA TYR A 9 9.13 -3.74 8.78
C TYR A 9 8.69 -4.78 7.75
N ILE A 10 7.38 -4.87 7.52
CA ILE A 10 6.79 -5.74 6.50
C ILE A 10 5.87 -4.94 5.59
N THR A 11 5.84 -5.32 4.32
CA THR A 11 5.00 -4.68 3.32
C THR A 11 4.22 -5.73 2.54
N THR A 12 3.01 -5.40 2.11
CA THR A 12 2.44 -6.04 0.92
C THR A 12 3.10 -5.43 -0.33
N PRO A 13 2.92 -6.00 -1.53
CA PRO A 13 2.94 -5.21 -2.75
C PRO A 13 1.91 -4.07 -2.64
N ILE A 14 2.11 -3.01 -3.42
CA ILE A 14 1.04 -2.06 -3.71
C ILE A 14 0.16 -2.62 -4.82
N TYR A 15 -1.16 -2.55 -4.67
CA TYR A 15 -2.11 -3.19 -5.59
C TYR A 15 -2.50 -2.25 -6.73
N TYR A 16 -2.49 -2.76 -7.95
CA TYR A 16 -2.85 -1.98 -9.14
C TYR A 16 -4.35 -1.69 -9.16
N VAL A 17 -4.73 -0.43 -9.33
CA VAL A 17 -6.13 0.03 -9.19
C VAL A 17 -6.98 -0.09 -10.45
N ASN A 18 -6.73 -1.09 -11.30
CA ASN A 18 -7.53 -1.27 -12.51
C ASN A 18 -8.87 -2.00 -12.28
N ASP A 19 -9.04 -2.67 -11.13
CA ASP A 19 -10.26 -3.40 -10.78
C ASP A 19 -10.44 -3.49 -9.25
N LYS A 20 -11.56 -4.07 -8.81
CA LYS A 20 -11.93 -4.28 -7.41
C LYS A 20 -10.99 -5.29 -6.72
N PRO A 21 -10.85 -5.21 -5.39
CA PRO A 21 -10.08 -6.21 -4.64
C PRO A 21 -10.65 -7.63 -4.80
N HIS A 22 -9.76 -8.64 -4.85
CA HIS A 22 -10.10 -10.04 -5.03
C HIS A 22 -9.26 -10.94 -4.11
N LEU A 23 -9.45 -12.26 -4.18
CA LEU A 23 -8.81 -13.24 -3.28
C LEU A 23 -7.28 -13.10 -3.20
N GLY A 24 -6.59 -12.86 -4.32
CA GLY A 24 -5.13 -12.65 -4.32
C GLY A 24 -4.65 -11.46 -3.46
N HIS A 25 -5.40 -10.36 -3.44
CA HIS A 25 -5.12 -9.21 -2.58
C HIS A 25 -5.34 -9.58 -1.12
N ALA A 26 -6.50 -10.18 -0.81
CA ALA A 26 -6.85 -10.63 0.54
C ALA A 26 -5.81 -11.60 1.12
N TYR A 27 -5.42 -12.62 0.36
CA TYR A 27 -4.42 -13.60 0.79
C TYR A 27 -3.10 -12.93 1.17
N THR A 28 -2.61 -12.02 0.34
CA THR A 28 -1.35 -11.34 0.56
C THR A 28 -1.42 -10.42 1.78
N SER A 29 -2.52 -9.66 1.93
CA SER A 29 -2.73 -8.80 3.10
C SER A 29 -2.78 -9.62 4.40
N ILE A 30 -3.46 -10.76 4.40
CA ILE A 30 -3.54 -11.67 5.55
C ILE A 30 -2.16 -12.28 5.87
N ALA A 31 -1.41 -12.73 4.87
CA ALA A 31 -0.09 -13.32 5.09
C ALA A 31 0.88 -12.32 5.75
N CYS A 32 0.90 -11.06 5.27
CA CYS A 32 1.67 -10.00 5.89
C CYS A 32 1.18 -9.67 7.31
N ASP A 33 -0.14 -9.65 7.53
CA ASP A 33 -0.74 -9.40 8.84
C ASP A 33 -0.37 -10.47 9.87
N VAL A 34 -0.43 -11.76 9.50
CA VAL A 34 -0.02 -12.87 10.37
C VAL A 34 1.44 -12.72 10.79
N MET A 35 2.32 -12.37 9.86
CA MET A 35 3.73 -12.14 10.14
C MET A 35 3.95 -10.91 11.03
N ALA A 36 3.25 -9.80 10.79
CA ALA A 36 3.31 -8.61 11.62
C ALA A 36 2.88 -8.92 13.07
N ARG A 37 1.74 -9.61 13.24
CA ARG A 37 1.23 -10.02 14.55
C ARG A 37 2.18 -10.98 15.25
N HIS A 38 2.73 -11.95 14.54
CA HIS A 38 3.72 -12.88 15.10
C HIS A 38 4.96 -12.12 15.61
N LYS A 39 5.46 -11.14 14.86
CA LYS A 39 6.58 -10.30 15.31
C LYS A 39 6.25 -9.37 16.46
N LYS A 40 5.03 -8.83 16.52
CA LYS A 40 4.52 -8.11 17.70
C LYS A 40 4.55 -9.02 18.94
N LEU A 41 4.13 -10.28 18.81
CA LEU A 41 4.17 -11.28 19.90
C LEU A 41 5.61 -11.65 20.32
N ASP A 42 6.55 -11.69 19.37
CA ASP A 42 7.98 -11.88 19.64
C ASP A 42 8.67 -10.66 20.29
N GLY A 43 7.92 -9.59 20.59
CA GLY A 43 8.42 -8.38 21.24
C GLY A 43 9.10 -7.37 20.31
N TYR A 44 8.90 -7.48 18.99
CA TYR A 44 9.40 -6.49 18.03
C TYR A 44 8.51 -5.25 17.99
N GLU A 45 9.12 -4.09 17.79
CA GLU A 45 8.43 -2.90 17.32
C GLU A 45 8.20 -3.04 15.80
N THR A 46 6.97 -3.33 15.43
CA THR A 46 6.63 -3.66 14.04
C THR A 46 6.00 -2.47 13.32
N TYR A 47 6.27 -2.36 12.03
CA TYR A 47 5.52 -1.50 11.12
C TYR A 47 5.05 -2.35 9.94
N PHE A 48 3.77 -2.23 9.57
CA PHE A 48 3.16 -2.94 8.45
C PHE A 48 2.53 -1.94 7.48
N LEU A 49 3.12 -1.82 6.29
CA LEU A 49 2.62 -0.97 5.21
C LEU A 49 1.89 -1.77 4.13
N SER A 50 0.72 -1.29 3.71
CA SER A 50 0.05 -1.71 2.48
C SER A 50 -0.18 -0.51 1.56
N GLY A 51 -0.80 -0.69 0.39
CA GLY A 51 -1.08 0.45 -0.48
C GLY A 51 -1.60 0.11 -1.88
N THR A 52 -1.76 1.16 -2.69
CA THR A 52 -2.22 1.10 -4.08
C THR A 52 -1.26 1.78 -5.06
N ASP A 53 -1.11 1.16 -6.22
CA ASP A 53 -0.39 1.68 -7.39
C ASP A 53 -1.40 2.27 -8.38
N GLU A 54 -1.24 3.56 -8.66
CA GLU A 54 -2.28 4.42 -9.22
C GLU A 54 -1.86 5.14 -10.49
N HIS A 55 -0.66 4.88 -11.01
CA HIS A 55 -0.19 5.48 -12.25
C HIS A 55 -0.20 4.50 -13.43
N GLY A 56 -0.08 5.06 -14.64
CA GLY A 56 0.11 4.30 -15.87
C GLY A 56 -1.09 4.29 -16.80
N GLN A 57 -0.83 3.90 -18.05
CA GLN A 57 -1.79 4.02 -19.15
C GLN A 57 -3.07 3.20 -18.92
N LYS A 58 -2.98 2.05 -18.24
CA LYS A 58 -4.13 1.19 -17.97
C LYS A 58 -5.11 1.84 -16.98
N VAL A 59 -4.61 2.55 -15.97
CA VAL A 59 -5.46 3.30 -15.03
C VAL A 59 -6.18 4.43 -15.77
N GLN A 60 -5.45 5.17 -16.61
CA GLN A 60 -6.04 6.22 -17.44
C GLN A 60 -7.14 5.67 -18.36
N GLN A 61 -6.88 4.59 -19.09
CA GLN A 61 -7.86 3.94 -19.97
C GLN A 61 -9.10 3.47 -19.21
N ALA A 62 -8.94 2.94 -17.99
CA ALA A 62 -10.05 2.51 -17.16
C ALA A 62 -10.91 3.69 -16.67
N ALA A 63 -10.29 4.82 -16.34
CA ALA A 63 -11.00 6.05 -15.98
C ALA A 63 -11.77 6.63 -17.17
N GLU A 64 -11.13 6.71 -18.34
CA GLU A 64 -11.74 7.14 -19.60
C GLU A 64 -12.94 6.27 -19.98
N ALA A 65 -12.82 4.95 -19.87
CA ALA A 65 -13.92 4.01 -20.15
C ALA A 65 -15.12 4.19 -19.22
N LYS A 66 -14.90 4.72 -18.00
CA LYS A 66 -15.95 5.09 -17.05
C LYS A 66 -16.41 6.55 -17.17
N GLY A 67 -15.79 7.35 -18.03
CA GLY A 67 -16.12 8.75 -18.23
C GLY A 67 -15.82 9.65 -17.02
N ILE A 68 -14.83 9.28 -16.20
CA ILE A 68 -14.44 10.04 -14.99
C ILE A 68 -12.96 10.42 -15.03
N ASP A 69 -12.59 11.44 -14.26
CA ASP A 69 -11.21 11.89 -14.10
C ASP A 69 -10.33 10.79 -13.46
N PRO A 70 -9.07 10.58 -13.92
CA PRO A 70 -8.19 9.55 -13.36
C PRO A 70 -7.96 9.65 -11.85
N GLN A 71 -7.84 10.84 -11.28
CA GLN A 71 -7.66 10.97 -9.82
C GLN A 71 -8.92 10.53 -9.08
N SER A 72 -10.10 10.91 -9.58
CA SER A 72 -11.37 10.47 -9.01
C SER A 72 -11.53 8.95 -9.09
N PHE A 73 -11.10 8.34 -10.19
CA PHE A 73 -11.09 6.89 -10.37
C PHE A 73 -10.16 6.19 -9.36
N THR A 74 -8.93 6.67 -9.21
CA THR A 74 -7.96 6.07 -8.28
C THR A 74 -8.36 6.29 -6.82
N ASP A 75 -9.00 7.41 -6.49
CA ASP A 75 -9.59 7.67 -5.16
C ASP A 75 -10.65 6.63 -4.81
N GLU A 76 -11.61 6.37 -5.72
CA GLU A 76 -12.67 5.37 -5.52
C GLU A 76 -12.10 3.95 -5.37
N VAL A 77 -11.19 3.56 -6.27
CA VAL A 77 -10.62 2.20 -6.23
C VAL A 77 -9.72 2.03 -5.02
N SER A 78 -8.91 3.02 -4.65
CA SER A 78 -8.10 2.98 -3.44
C SER A 78 -8.95 2.84 -2.19
N GLN A 79 -10.11 3.50 -2.13
CA GLN A 79 -11.05 3.33 -1.02
C GLN A 79 -11.53 1.88 -0.88
N ASN A 80 -11.84 1.19 -1.98
CA ASN A 80 -12.22 -0.23 -1.93
C ASN A 80 -11.12 -1.12 -1.30
N PHE A 81 -9.84 -0.85 -1.57
CA PHE A 81 -8.73 -1.56 -0.94
C PHE A 81 -8.56 -1.17 0.53
N ARG A 82 -8.74 0.10 0.88
CA ARG A 82 -8.74 0.55 2.28
C ARG A 82 -9.85 -0.09 3.09
N ASP A 83 -11.03 -0.30 2.50
CA ASP A 83 -12.18 -0.93 3.14
C ASP A 83 -12.02 -2.46 3.28
N LEU A 84 -11.26 -3.09 2.37
CA LEU A 84 -10.96 -4.53 2.46
C LEU A 84 -10.17 -4.87 3.73
N LEU A 85 -9.18 -4.06 4.10
CA LEU A 85 -8.30 -4.35 5.23
C LEU A 85 -9.04 -4.49 6.57
N PRO A 86 -9.91 -3.56 7.01
CA PRO A 86 -10.71 -3.72 8.22
C PRO A 86 -11.74 -4.84 8.08
N ALA A 87 -12.31 -5.08 6.90
CA ALA A 87 -13.21 -6.21 6.67
C ALA A 87 -12.53 -7.57 6.88
N LEU A 88 -11.22 -7.65 6.63
CA LEU A 88 -10.38 -8.82 6.91
C LEU A 88 -9.73 -8.78 8.31
N ASN A 89 -10.01 -7.76 9.12
CA ASN A 89 -9.35 -7.52 10.41
C ASN A 89 -7.81 -7.44 10.30
N VAL A 90 -7.30 -6.87 9.21
CA VAL A 90 -5.87 -6.62 9.00
C VAL A 90 -5.43 -5.44 9.88
N SER A 91 -4.24 -5.56 10.47
CA SER A 91 -3.68 -4.60 11.45
C SER A 91 -2.50 -3.80 10.88
N ASN A 92 -2.60 -3.37 9.62
CA ASN A 92 -1.59 -2.51 9.01
C ASN A 92 -1.52 -1.14 9.70
N ASP A 93 -0.32 -0.59 9.78
CA ASP A 93 -0.06 0.68 10.45
C ASP A 93 -0.20 1.89 9.51
N ASP A 94 -0.02 1.67 8.20
CA ASP A 94 -0.22 2.70 7.17
C ASP A 94 -0.71 2.07 5.85
N PHE A 95 -1.27 2.91 4.99
CA PHE A 95 -1.71 2.60 3.65
C PHE A 95 -1.29 3.73 2.71
N ILE A 96 -0.31 3.46 1.83
CA ILE A 96 0.25 4.45 0.91
C ILE A 96 -0.43 4.41 -0.46
N ARG A 97 -0.61 5.57 -1.07
CA ARG A 97 -1.02 5.71 -2.47
C ARG A 97 0.10 6.36 -3.27
N THR A 98 0.36 5.87 -4.48
CA THR A 98 1.42 6.47 -5.31
C THR A 98 1.10 7.91 -5.75
N THR A 99 -0.17 8.32 -5.74
CA THR A 99 -0.59 9.70 -6.04
C THR A 99 -0.27 10.70 -4.92
N GLU A 100 0.04 10.23 -3.71
CA GLU A 100 0.36 11.10 -2.57
C GLU A 100 1.67 11.87 -2.77
N GLU A 101 1.70 13.12 -2.33
CA GLU A 101 2.86 14.00 -2.48
C GLU A 101 4.12 13.44 -1.79
N ARG A 102 3.96 12.81 -0.61
CA ARG A 102 5.08 12.16 0.10
C ARG A 102 5.77 11.08 -0.75
N HIS A 103 5.01 10.36 -1.57
CA HIS A 103 5.56 9.34 -2.46
C HIS A 103 6.27 9.98 -3.66
N LYS A 104 5.65 10.98 -4.29
CA LYS A 104 6.22 11.72 -5.42
C LYS A 104 7.57 12.36 -5.06
N ILE A 105 7.66 13.00 -3.90
CA ILE A 105 8.91 13.59 -3.39
C ILE A 105 9.99 12.51 -3.22
N ALA A 106 9.65 11.36 -2.63
CA ALA A 106 10.59 10.26 -2.43
C ALA A 106 11.11 9.68 -3.76
N CYS A 107 10.22 9.47 -4.74
CA CYS A 107 10.58 9.02 -6.09
C CYS A 107 11.51 10.01 -6.80
N GLN A 108 11.19 11.31 -6.74
CA GLN A 108 12.04 12.35 -7.34
C GLN A 108 13.41 12.42 -6.66
N ALA A 109 13.48 12.28 -5.34
CA ALA A 109 14.74 12.26 -4.61
C ALA A 109 15.60 11.05 -5.00
N LEU A 110 15.00 9.86 -5.13
CA LEU A 110 15.71 8.65 -5.58
C LEU A 110 16.23 8.82 -7.02
N TRP A 111 15.41 9.38 -7.91
CA TRP A 111 15.81 9.64 -9.30
C TRP A 111 16.99 10.60 -9.39
N LYS A 112 16.95 11.71 -8.65
CA LYS A 112 18.04 12.71 -8.62
C LYS A 112 19.37 12.11 -8.16
N ARG A 113 19.36 11.33 -7.06
CA ARG A 113 20.56 10.65 -6.55
C ARG A 113 21.17 9.64 -7.53
N ARG A 114 20.34 9.02 -8.39
CA ARG A 114 20.80 8.07 -9.41
C ARG A 114 21.34 8.76 -10.67
N ALA A 115 20.96 10.02 -10.90
CA ALA A 115 21.42 10.82 -12.03
C ALA A 115 22.74 11.57 -11.74
N GLU A 116 23.13 11.65 -10.46
CA GLU A 116 24.45 12.06 -9.97
C GLU A 116 25.45 10.90 -10.08
#